data_AF-A0A8J4I1C2-F1
#
_entry.id   AF-A0A8J4I1C2-F1
#
_cell.length_a   1.000
_cell.length_b   1.000
_cell.length_c   1.000
_cell.angle_alpha   90.00
_cell.angle_beta   90.00
_cell.angle_gamma   90.00
#
_symmetry.space_group_name_H-M   'P 1'
#
loop_
_entity.id
_entity.type
_entity.pdbx_description
1 polymer ?
#
loop_
_entity_poly.entity_id
_entity_poly.type
_entity_poly.pdbx_seq_one_letter_code
_entity_poly.pdbx_strand_id
1 'polypeptide(L)'
;KEMTCRFHKGENHADCQNFTMHWLCHRHGYDQRTYNFKFDLTLHAELEVYLFQNVQTLPPQNLSVSLMTSGDFLLTWKAADGSQGLGNALEYEVTYKMEWESWEKAASLLLSNTTRCHLSHEDLVPGSSYVARVRARRGQASGFSGPYSEWSTEVSWETPEGGLQPRNLRCLFNGADRLTCSWEVKKAIITSVVFGLFFRATRASAEEECSPVHEKALTHIPYVVQSCEIPVGNSSSQSQYHVSVRAKMEEKVIEAYKNIKVLPPANVSVTVTESHEYELRWIKHTFQYGFIKQRYQVEYWKKNQYEKVSLRKCRS
;
A
#
# COMPACT_ATOMS: atom_id res chain seq x y z
N LYS A 1 26.42 -62.07 40.03
CA LYS A 1 26.77 -60.92 40.89
C LYS A 1 26.23 -59.67 40.21
N GLU A 2 25.14 -59.11 40.74
CA GLU A 2 24.58 -57.84 40.26
C GLU A 2 25.57 -56.70 40.49
N MET A 3 25.70 -55.81 39.50
CA MET A 3 26.45 -54.57 39.58
C MET A 3 25.47 -53.41 39.48
N THR A 4 25.57 -52.46 40.41
CA THR A 4 24.72 -51.27 40.42
C THR A 4 25.49 -50.12 39.77
N CYS A 5 25.07 -49.69 38.58
CA CYS A 5 25.69 -48.59 37.86
C CYS A 5 24.80 -47.35 37.92
N ARG A 6 25.40 -46.17 38.11
CA ARG A 6 24.69 -44.88 38.14
C ARG A 6 25.28 -43.94 37.10
N PHE A 7 24.41 -43.24 36.37
CA PHE A 7 24.80 -42.23 35.39
C PHE A 7 25.36 -40.99 36.10
N HIS A 8 26.57 -40.57 35.74
CA HIS A 8 27.13 -39.32 36.25
C HIS A 8 26.67 -38.17 35.34
N LYS A 9 25.71 -37.36 35.82
CA LYS A 9 25.27 -36.14 35.13
C LYS A 9 26.42 -35.11 35.15
N GLY A 10 27.26 -35.12 34.13
CA GLY A 10 28.11 -33.97 33.79
C GLY A 10 27.24 -32.82 33.26
N GLU A 11 27.61 -31.60 33.59
CA GLU A 11 26.87 -30.36 33.30
C GLU A 11 26.44 -30.23 31.83
N ASN A 12 25.20 -29.76 31.64
CA ASN A 12 24.57 -29.53 30.35
C ASN A 12 25.38 -28.52 29.51
N HIS A 13 26.03 -28.99 28.45
CA HIS A 13 26.36 -28.13 27.31
C HIS A 13 25.28 -28.27 26.24
N ALA A 14 24.68 -27.14 25.88
CA ALA A 14 23.48 -27.02 25.06
C ALA A 14 23.68 -27.30 23.55
N ASP A 15 24.89 -27.59 23.11
CA ASP A 15 25.18 -27.91 21.71
C ASP A 15 25.89 -29.26 21.62
N CYS A 16 25.17 -30.23 21.07
CA CYS A 16 25.64 -31.59 20.81
C CYS A 16 26.91 -31.59 19.96
N GLN A 17 28.06 -31.89 20.55
CA GLN A 17 29.20 -32.49 19.86
C GLN A 17 30.07 -33.24 20.89
N ASN A 18 30.11 -34.57 20.78
CA ASN A 18 30.87 -35.53 21.59
C ASN A 18 30.39 -35.82 23.02
N PHE A 19 29.29 -36.56 23.15
CA PHE A 19 28.96 -37.23 24.41
C PHE A 19 29.90 -38.43 24.65
N THR A 20 30.80 -38.31 25.62
CA THR A 20 31.38 -39.48 26.30
C THR A 20 30.51 -39.75 27.52
N MET A 21 29.67 -40.80 27.48
CA MET A 21 28.85 -41.14 28.63
C MET A 21 29.69 -41.87 29.67
N HIS A 22 29.88 -41.24 30.83
CA HIS A 22 30.62 -41.79 31.97
C HIS A 22 29.65 -42.54 32.91
N TRP A 23 29.87 -43.84 33.04
CA TRP A 23 29.12 -44.67 33.99
C TRP A 23 30.02 -45.02 35.19
N LEU A 24 29.49 -44.80 36.39
CA LEU A 24 30.14 -45.21 37.63
C LEU A 24 29.45 -46.47 38.15
N CYS A 25 30.15 -47.59 38.05
CA CYS A 25 29.65 -48.89 38.48
C CYS A 25 30.29 -49.27 39.82
N HIS A 26 29.44 -49.58 40.81
CA HIS A 26 29.89 -50.05 42.11
C HIS A 26 29.79 -51.57 42.17
N ARG A 27 30.91 -52.22 42.50
CA ARG A 27 30.94 -53.64 42.86
C ARG A 27 31.09 -53.67 44.39
N HIS A 28 30.27 -54.45 45.09
CA HIS A 28 30.32 -54.55 46.56
C HIS A 28 31.76 -54.80 47.04
N GLY A 29 32.39 -53.75 47.59
CA GLY A 29 33.81 -53.69 47.98
C GLY A 29 34.57 -52.57 47.25
N TYR A 30 34.58 -51.37 47.85
CA TYR A 30 35.41 -50.14 47.70
C TYR A 30 36.17 -49.75 46.41
N ASP A 31 36.13 -50.52 45.31
CA ASP A 31 36.79 -50.16 44.05
C ASP A 31 35.77 -49.53 43.08
N GLN A 32 35.94 -48.24 42.83
CA GLN A 32 35.16 -47.50 41.83
C GLN A 32 35.91 -47.53 40.49
N ARG A 33 35.33 -48.18 39.47
CA ARG A 33 35.89 -48.19 38.11
C ARG A 33 35.03 -47.32 37.19
N THR A 34 35.68 -46.40 36.49
CA THR A 34 35.06 -45.53 35.48
C THR A 34 35.12 -46.23 34.13
N TYR A 35 33.96 -46.42 33.50
CA TYR A 35 33.87 -46.96 32.14
C TYR A 35 33.43 -45.85 31.19
N ASN A 36 34.18 -45.67 30.10
CA ASN A 36 33.89 -44.70 29.05
C ASN A 36 33.34 -45.44 27.83
N PHE A 37 32.12 -45.13 27.43
CA PHE A 37 31.53 -45.64 26.19
C PHE A 37 31.69 -44.57 25.11
N LYS A 38 32.47 -44.89 24.08
CA LYS A 38 32.60 -44.08 22.87
C LYS A 38 31.58 -44.59 21.86
N PHE A 39 30.59 -43.78 21.54
CA PHE A 39 29.62 -44.11 20.48
C PHE A 39 30.27 -43.83 19.13
N ASP A 40 30.34 -44.85 18.28
CA ASP A 40 30.68 -44.67 16.88
C ASP A 40 29.40 -44.24 16.15
N LEU A 41 29.09 -42.95 16.19
CA LEU A 41 27.96 -42.36 15.47
C LEU A 41 28.36 -42.19 14.01
N THR A 42 28.19 -43.24 13.20
CA THR A 42 28.16 -43.10 11.75
C THR A 42 26.86 -42.38 11.37
N LEU A 43 26.88 -41.05 11.43
CA LEU A 43 25.79 -40.19 10.94
C LEU A 43 25.80 -40.22 9.42
N HIS A 44 24.97 -41.10 8.85
CA HIS A 44 24.87 -41.31 7.42
C HIS A 44 23.41 -41.38 7.00
N ALA A 45 23.09 -40.81 5.85
CA ALA A 45 21.76 -40.82 5.26
C ALA A 45 21.86 -41.25 3.80
N GLU A 46 21.10 -42.28 3.46
CA GLU A 46 20.97 -42.80 2.09
C GLU A 46 19.53 -42.67 1.64
N LEU A 47 19.33 -42.36 0.35
CA LEU A 47 18.03 -42.30 -0.27
C LEU A 47 18.10 -42.90 -1.68
N GLU A 48 17.30 -43.93 -1.93
CA GLU A 48 17.08 -44.43 -3.28
C GLU A 48 16.11 -43.49 -4.01
N VAL A 49 16.61 -42.79 -5.03
CA VAL A 49 15.83 -41.80 -5.78
C VAL A 49 15.38 -42.38 -7.11
N TYR A 50 14.07 -42.62 -7.24
CA TYR A 50 13.45 -42.96 -8.52
C TYR A 50 13.31 -41.70 -9.39
N LEU A 51 14.14 -41.59 -10.43
CA LEU A 51 14.26 -40.40 -11.29
C LEU A 51 12.93 -39.87 -11.84
N PHE A 52 11.97 -40.74 -12.13
CA PHE A 52 10.69 -40.35 -12.73
C PHE A 52 9.59 -40.00 -11.72
N GLN A 53 9.78 -40.27 -10.42
CA GLN A 53 8.78 -39.98 -9.38
C GLN A 53 8.93 -38.59 -8.76
N ASN A 54 10.09 -37.93 -8.96
CA ASN A 54 10.42 -36.63 -8.39
C ASN A 54 11.13 -35.73 -9.43
N VAL A 55 10.48 -35.49 -10.58
CA VAL A 55 11.06 -34.66 -11.63
C VAL A 55 10.74 -33.19 -11.36
N GLN A 56 11.76 -32.41 -10.97
CA GLN A 56 11.69 -30.95 -11.01
C GLN A 56 12.10 -30.47 -12.41
N THR A 57 11.22 -29.76 -13.09
CA THR A 57 11.52 -29.23 -14.43
C THR A 57 12.37 -27.96 -14.34
N LEU A 58 13.09 -27.65 -15.41
CA LEU A 58 13.80 -26.37 -15.52
C LEU A 58 12.80 -25.20 -15.65
N PRO A 59 13.16 -24.00 -15.15
CA PRO A 59 12.31 -22.82 -15.23
C PRO A 59 12.07 -22.41 -16.70
N PRO A 60 10.87 -21.93 -17.06
CA PRO A 60 10.60 -21.33 -18.36
C PRO A 60 11.58 -20.20 -18.70
N GLN A 61 11.93 -20.06 -19.98
CA GLN A 61 12.91 -19.09 -20.47
C GLN A 61 12.28 -18.10 -21.46
N ASN A 62 12.94 -16.96 -21.67
CA ASN A 62 12.52 -15.94 -22.63
C ASN A 62 11.07 -15.44 -22.41
N LEU A 63 10.70 -15.22 -21.14
CA LEU A 63 9.43 -14.60 -20.82
C LEU A 63 9.41 -13.16 -21.37
N SER A 64 8.41 -12.86 -22.18
CA SER A 64 8.24 -11.55 -22.81
C SER A 64 6.76 -11.17 -22.85
N VAL A 65 6.49 -9.86 -22.89
CA VAL A 65 5.15 -9.29 -22.97
C VAL A 65 5.03 -8.47 -24.25
N SER A 66 3.93 -8.63 -24.98
CA SER A 66 3.58 -7.79 -26.12
C SER A 66 2.17 -7.21 -25.96
N LEU A 67 2.02 -5.93 -26.30
CA LEU A 67 0.73 -5.25 -26.35
C LEU A 67 0.03 -5.61 -27.67
N MET A 68 -1.17 -6.14 -27.59
CA MET A 68 -2.00 -6.51 -28.74
C MET A 68 -2.77 -5.29 -29.27
N THR A 69 -3.24 -5.37 -30.51
CA THR A 69 -4.08 -4.31 -31.12
C THR A 69 -5.42 -4.13 -30.41
N SER A 70 -5.90 -5.13 -29.67
CA SER A 70 -7.09 -5.04 -28.81
C SER A 70 -6.87 -4.21 -27.53
N GLY A 71 -5.62 -3.90 -27.17
CA GLY A 71 -5.25 -3.32 -25.89
C GLY A 71 -4.84 -4.35 -24.83
N ASP A 72 -5.06 -5.64 -25.08
CA ASP A 72 -4.69 -6.74 -24.20
C ASP A 72 -3.20 -7.03 -24.22
N PHE A 73 -2.72 -7.78 -23.22
CA PHE A 73 -1.33 -8.17 -23.10
C PHE A 73 -1.16 -9.66 -23.37
N LEU A 74 -0.20 -9.99 -24.23
CA LEU A 74 0.18 -11.35 -24.54
C LEU A 74 1.55 -11.67 -23.92
N LEU A 75 1.54 -12.54 -22.92
CA LEU A 75 2.74 -13.09 -22.32
C LEU A 75 3.15 -14.33 -23.12
N THR A 76 4.41 -14.42 -23.52
CA THR A 76 4.97 -15.59 -24.21
C THR A 76 6.28 -16.02 -23.58
N TRP A 77 6.50 -17.33 -23.51
CA TRP A 77 7.74 -17.92 -23.01
C TRP A 77 8.12 -19.15 -23.84
N LYS A 78 9.31 -19.69 -23.59
CA LYS A 78 9.77 -20.97 -24.10
C LYS A 78 9.92 -21.96 -22.96
N ALA A 79 9.55 -23.22 -23.21
CA ALA A 79 9.98 -24.31 -22.35
C ALA A 79 11.51 -24.37 -22.35
N ALA A 80 12.14 -24.72 -21.23
CA ALA A 80 13.59 -24.83 -21.18
C ALA A 80 14.10 -25.92 -22.14
N ASP A 81 15.13 -25.58 -22.91
CA ASP A 81 15.85 -26.52 -23.77
C ASP A 81 16.47 -27.62 -22.90
N GLY A 82 16.21 -28.88 -23.25
CA GLY A 82 16.58 -30.06 -22.44
C GLY A 82 15.38 -30.78 -21.79
N SER A 83 14.18 -30.23 -21.91
CA SER A 83 12.92 -30.91 -21.58
C SER A 83 12.57 -31.98 -22.63
N GLN A 84 13.43 -32.99 -22.83
CA GLN A 84 13.34 -34.13 -23.78
C GLN A 84 11.94 -34.42 -24.39
N GLY A 85 11.46 -33.61 -25.34
CA GLY A 85 10.14 -33.77 -25.96
C GLY A 85 8.92 -33.64 -25.03
N LEU A 86 9.09 -33.09 -23.82
CA LEU A 86 8.05 -33.01 -22.78
C LEU A 86 7.14 -31.78 -22.88
N GLY A 87 7.34 -30.91 -23.87
CA GLY A 87 6.64 -29.62 -23.99
C GLY A 87 5.11 -29.72 -23.96
N ASN A 88 4.55 -30.84 -24.40
CA ASN A 88 3.11 -31.08 -24.52
C ASN A 88 2.49 -31.69 -23.24
N ALA A 89 3.29 -31.90 -22.19
CA ALA A 89 2.89 -32.51 -20.92
C ALA A 89 3.19 -31.58 -19.73
N LEU A 90 3.44 -30.30 -19.99
CA LEU A 90 3.74 -29.29 -18.98
C LEU A 90 2.53 -28.40 -18.72
N GLU A 91 2.29 -28.16 -17.43
CA GLU A 91 1.42 -27.11 -16.94
C GLU A 91 2.29 -25.95 -16.47
N TYR A 92 1.83 -24.74 -16.77
CA TYR A 92 2.50 -23.50 -16.42
C TYR A 92 1.62 -22.72 -15.46
N GLU A 93 2.24 -22.18 -14.43
CA GLU A 93 1.61 -21.22 -13.55
C GLU A 93 2.20 -19.84 -13.84
N VAL A 94 1.34 -18.95 -14.31
CA VAL A 94 1.66 -17.54 -14.55
C VAL A 94 1.18 -16.76 -13.35
N THR A 95 2.09 -16.05 -12.68
CA THR A 95 1.73 -15.15 -11.59
C THR A 95 2.08 -13.73 -11.98
N TYR A 96 1.16 -12.81 -11.73
CA TYR A 96 1.35 -11.39 -12.02
C TYR A 96 0.76 -10.52 -10.93
N LYS A 97 1.36 -9.35 -10.76
CA LYS A 97 0.97 -8.37 -9.74
C LYS A 97 1.38 -6.98 -10.18
N MET A 98 0.83 -5.96 -9.56
CA MET A 98 1.42 -4.64 -9.68
C MET A 98 2.82 -4.65 -9.05
N GLU A 99 3.74 -3.84 -9.58
CA GLU A 99 5.14 -3.83 -9.17
C GLU A 99 5.31 -3.66 -7.64
N TRP A 100 4.45 -2.86 -7.03
CA TRP A 100 4.45 -2.56 -5.60
C TRP A 100 3.72 -3.56 -4.70
N GLU A 101 2.93 -4.46 -5.27
CA GLU A 101 2.22 -5.48 -4.49
C GLU A 101 3.19 -6.57 -4.02
N SER A 102 2.87 -7.23 -2.90
CA SER A 102 3.56 -8.44 -2.47
C SER A 102 3.14 -9.63 -3.33
N TRP A 103 4.06 -10.57 -3.57
CA TRP A 103 3.75 -11.81 -4.30
C TRP A 103 2.66 -12.67 -3.64
N GLU A 104 2.42 -12.53 -2.34
CA GLU A 104 1.31 -13.19 -1.61
C GLU A 104 -0.08 -12.77 -2.10
N LYS A 105 -0.19 -11.58 -2.71
CA LYS A 105 -1.45 -11.03 -3.24
C LYS A 105 -1.55 -11.13 -4.76
N ALA A 106 -0.57 -11.75 -5.41
CA ALA A 106 -0.50 -11.83 -6.86
C ALA A 106 -1.64 -12.70 -7.42
N ALA A 107 -2.15 -12.30 -8.59
CA ALA A 107 -3.04 -13.14 -9.36
C ALA A 107 -2.24 -14.31 -9.94
N SER A 108 -2.84 -15.51 -9.94
CA SER A 108 -2.22 -16.74 -10.43
C SER A 108 -3.13 -17.41 -11.44
N LEU A 109 -2.57 -17.78 -12.59
CA LEU A 109 -3.27 -18.45 -13.69
C LEU A 109 -2.58 -19.77 -13.99
N LEU A 110 -3.33 -20.87 -13.95
CA LEU A 110 -2.85 -22.19 -14.32
C LEU A 110 -3.22 -22.49 -15.78
N LEU A 111 -2.23 -22.85 -16.58
CA LEU A 111 -2.36 -23.05 -18.02
C LEU A 111 -1.74 -24.39 -18.41
N SER A 112 -2.48 -25.21 -19.14
CA SER A 112 -2.02 -26.54 -19.59
C SER A 112 -1.60 -26.48 -21.06
N ASN A 113 -0.46 -27.10 -21.40
CA ASN A 113 -0.04 -27.35 -22.78
C ASN A 113 0.04 -26.10 -23.68
N THR A 114 0.33 -24.94 -23.09
CA THR A 114 0.51 -23.68 -23.80
C THR A 114 1.72 -22.92 -23.28
N THR A 115 2.36 -22.15 -24.14
CA THR A 115 3.48 -21.27 -23.79
C THR A 115 3.14 -19.79 -23.95
N ARG A 116 1.83 -19.50 -23.94
CA ARG A 116 1.28 -18.15 -24.07
C ARG A 116 0.11 -17.95 -23.11
N CYS A 117 0.01 -16.75 -22.57
CA CYS A 117 -1.06 -16.31 -21.69
C CYS A 117 -1.59 -14.96 -22.16
N HIS A 118 -2.92 -14.86 -22.30
CA HIS A 118 -3.60 -13.61 -22.60
C HIS A 118 -4.09 -12.98 -21.31
N LEU A 119 -3.71 -11.73 -21.06
CA LEU A 119 -4.22 -10.91 -19.97
C LEU A 119 -5.12 -9.82 -20.56
N SER A 120 -6.38 -9.81 -20.15
CA SER A 120 -7.34 -8.78 -20.56
C SER A 120 -6.93 -7.43 -20.00
N HIS A 121 -7.01 -6.38 -20.82
CA HIS A 121 -6.80 -5.02 -20.35
C HIS A 121 -7.87 -4.56 -19.33
N GLU A 122 -9.04 -5.19 -19.32
CA GLU A 122 -10.12 -4.90 -18.35
C GLU A 122 -9.79 -5.37 -16.93
N ASP A 123 -8.97 -6.43 -16.81
CA ASP A 123 -8.55 -7.00 -15.53
C ASP A 123 -7.33 -6.26 -14.94
N LEU A 124 -6.69 -5.40 -15.72
CA LEU A 124 -5.49 -4.66 -15.35
C LEU A 124 -5.83 -3.19 -15.07
N VAL A 125 -5.16 -2.60 -14.09
CA VAL A 125 -5.33 -1.18 -13.78
C VAL A 125 -4.56 -0.35 -14.81
N PRO A 126 -5.20 0.54 -15.60
CA PRO A 126 -4.49 1.32 -16.60
C PRO A 126 -3.59 2.40 -15.97
N GLY A 127 -2.45 2.70 -16.61
CA GLY A 127 -1.41 3.60 -16.14
C GLY A 127 -0.58 3.04 -14.97
N SER A 128 -0.45 1.72 -14.86
CA SER A 128 0.24 1.03 -13.76
C SER A 128 1.36 0.13 -14.28
N SER A 129 2.40 -0.04 -13.47
CA SER A 129 3.50 -0.98 -13.71
C SER A 129 3.16 -2.35 -13.13
N TYR A 130 3.26 -3.38 -13.96
CA TYR A 130 3.02 -4.77 -13.61
C TYR A 130 4.29 -5.61 -13.79
N VAL A 131 4.39 -6.65 -12.98
CA VAL A 131 5.45 -7.66 -13.05
C VAL A 131 4.82 -9.05 -13.10
N ALA A 132 5.35 -9.92 -13.96
CA ALA A 132 4.93 -11.31 -14.05
C ALA A 132 6.12 -12.27 -14.05
N ARG A 133 5.86 -13.50 -13.59
CA ARG A 133 6.79 -14.63 -13.62
C ARG A 133 6.03 -15.92 -13.87
N VAL A 134 6.71 -16.89 -14.48
CA VAL A 134 6.12 -18.17 -14.88
C VAL A 134 6.96 -19.32 -14.34
N ARG A 135 6.31 -20.37 -13.84
CA ARG A 135 6.98 -21.63 -13.50
C ARG A 135 6.23 -22.80 -14.11
N ALA A 136 6.92 -23.92 -14.30
CA ALA A 136 6.37 -25.11 -14.92
C ALA A 136 6.27 -26.26 -13.92
N ARG A 137 5.34 -27.17 -14.16
CA ARG A 137 5.26 -28.49 -13.52
C ARG A 137 4.81 -29.53 -14.54
N ARG A 138 5.02 -30.80 -14.22
CA ARG A 138 4.39 -31.89 -14.99
C ARG A 138 2.88 -31.85 -14.81
N GLY A 139 2.16 -32.00 -15.92
CA GLY A 139 0.71 -32.01 -15.93
C GLY A 139 0.14 -33.26 -15.26
N GLN A 140 -0.96 -33.08 -14.54
CA GLN A 140 -1.52 -34.10 -13.64
C GLN A 140 -1.97 -35.38 -14.36
N ALA A 141 -2.25 -35.30 -15.66
CA ALA A 141 -2.64 -36.43 -16.52
C ALA A 141 -1.47 -37.35 -16.93
N SER A 142 -0.22 -37.00 -16.63
CA SER A 142 0.97 -37.74 -17.12
C SER A 142 1.45 -38.87 -16.21
N GLY A 143 0.81 -39.11 -15.06
CA GLY A 143 1.21 -40.17 -14.12
C GLY A 143 2.53 -39.90 -13.38
N PHE A 144 3.12 -38.71 -13.56
CA PHE A 144 4.34 -38.27 -12.89
C PHE A 144 4.04 -37.10 -11.95
N SER A 145 4.36 -37.27 -10.66
CA SER A 145 4.33 -36.24 -9.63
C SER A 145 5.68 -35.53 -9.56
N GLY A 146 5.70 -34.25 -9.21
CA GLY A 146 6.94 -33.51 -8.97
C GLY A 146 6.67 -32.10 -8.48
N PRO A 147 7.64 -31.46 -7.80
CA PRO A 147 7.53 -30.07 -7.41
C PRO A 147 7.52 -29.15 -8.65
N TYR A 148 7.03 -27.93 -8.47
CA TYR A 148 7.17 -26.89 -9.49
C TYR A 148 8.65 -26.59 -9.74
N SER A 149 8.97 -26.15 -10.96
CA SER A 149 10.24 -25.52 -11.26
C SER A 149 10.44 -24.27 -10.40
N GLU A 150 11.68 -23.81 -10.36
CA GLU A 150 11.96 -22.42 -10.01
C GLU A 150 11.19 -21.46 -10.94
N TRP A 151 11.03 -20.23 -10.48
CA TRP A 151 10.42 -19.17 -11.28
C TRP A 151 11.32 -18.75 -12.44
N SER A 152 10.72 -18.35 -13.56
CA SER A 152 11.41 -17.65 -14.63
C SER A 152 11.94 -16.31 -14.15
N THR A 153 12.81 -15.70 -14.95
CA THR A 153 13.11 -14.26 -14.82
C THR A 153 11.82 -13.46 -14.91
N GLU A 154 11.69 -12.46 -14.05
CA GLU A 154 10.54 -11.56 -14.02
C GLU A 154 10.53 -10.67 -15.26
N VAL A 155 9.34 -10.39 -15.79
CA VAL A 155 9.13 -9.42 -16.87
C VAL A 155 8.23 -8.30 -16.37
N SER A 156 8.58 -7.06 -16.68
CA SER A 156 7.80 -5.88 -16.34
C SER A 156 7.19 -5.23 -17.57
N TRP A 157 6.00 -4.67 -17.43
CA TRP A 157 5.35 -3.85 -18.46
C TRP A 157 4.49 -2.76 -17.83
N GLU A 158 4.19 -1.73 -18.61
CA GLU A 158 3.29 -0.65 -18.22
C GLU A 158 1.98 -0.76 -18.99
N THR A 159 0.87 -0.54 -18.31
CA THR A 159 -0.45 -0.43 -18.94
C THR A 159 -0.67 0.98 -19.50
N PRO A 160 -1.41 1.14 -20.62
CA PRO A 160 -1.65 2.44 -21.22
C PRO A 160 -2.20 3.45 -20.21
N GLU A 161 -1.81 4.71 -20.38
CA GLU A 161 -2.20 5.77 -19.46
C GLU A 161 -3.72 5.84 -19.28
N GLY A 162 -4.11 5.79 -18.03
CA GLY A 162 -5.48 5.94 -17.61
C GLY A 162 -5.89 7.40 -17.42
N GLY A 163 -7.15 7.71 -17.71
CA GLY A 163 -7.79 8.95 -17.29
C GLY A 163 -7.70 9.21 -15.77
N LEU A 164 -7.97 10.45 -15.38
CA LEU A 164 -7.84 11.01 -14.02
C LEU A 164 -8.84 10.44 -12.97
N GLN A 165 -9.62 9.44 -13.33
CA GLN A 165 -10.65 8.86 -12.47
C GLN A 165 -10.03 7.94 -11.40
N PRO A 166 -10.65 7.84 -10.20
CA PRO A 166 -10.30 6.84 -9.20
C PRO A 166 -10.41 5.42 -9.78
N ARG A 167 -9.50 4.54 -9.34
CA ARG A 167 -9.37 3.17 -9.88
C ARG A 167 -9.31 2.14 -8.76
N ASN A 168 -9.42 0.87 -9.15
CA ASN A 168 -9.25 -0.27 -8.26
C ASN A 168 -10.13 -0.22 -7.00
N LEU A 169 -11.39 0.23 -7.15
CA LEU A 169 -12.35 0.27 -6.04
C LEU A 169 -12.70 -1.17 -5.63
N ARG A 170 -12.28 -1.56 -4.43
CA ARG A 170 -12.56 -2.88 -3.85
C ARG A 170 -13.20 -2.70 -2.49
N CYS A 171 -14.22 -3.49 -2.20
CA CYS A 171 -14.89 -3.50 -0.90
C CYS A 171 -14.95 -4.93 -0.36
N LEU A 172 -14.54 -5.10 0.90
CA LEU A 172 -14.48 -6.39 1.58
C LEU A 172 -15.31 -6.33 2.87
N PHE A 173 -16.35 -7.17 2.95
CA PHE A 173 -17.18 -7.30 4.16
C PHE A 173 -16.52 -8.28 5.12
N ASN A 174 -16.37 -7.89 6.39
CA ASN A 174 -15.74 -8.72 7.42
C ASN A 174 -16.65 -9.85 7.95
N GLY A 175 -17.90 -9.96 7.46
CA GLY A 175 -18.87 -10.95 7.93
C GLY A 175 -19.58 -10.58 9.23
N ALA A 176 -19.26 -9.44 9.82
CA ALA A 176 -19.85 -8.98 11.08
C ALA A 176 -20.58 -7.65 10.89
N ASP A 177 -19.83 -6.56 10.82
CA ASP A 177 -20.33 -5.20 11.02
C ASP A 177 -19.58 -4.15 10.19
N ARG A 178 -18.59 -4.54 9.37
CA ARG A 178 -17.72 -3.59 8.67
C ARG A 178 -17.47 -3.98 7.23
N LEU A 179 -17.74 -3.03 6.35
CA LEU A 179 -17.39 -3.09 4.93
C LEU A 179 -16.20 -2.16 4.70
N THR A 180 -15.03 -2.73 4.47
CA THR A 180 -13.80 -1.97 4.21
C THR A 180 -13.64 -1.76 2.72
N CYS A 181 -13.64 -0.50 2.29
CA CYS A 181 -13.45 -0.16 0.89
C CYS A 181 -12.11 0.55 0.67
N SER A 182 -11.41 0.24 -0.41
CA SER A 182 -10.16 0.87 -0.82
C SER A 182 -10.16 1.21 -2.29
N TRP A 183 -9.53 2.33 -2.66
CA TRP A 183 -9.39 2.80 -4.04
C TRP A 183 -8.06 3.52 -4.24
N GLU A 184 -7.70 3.75 -5.50
CA GLU A 184 -6.44 4.37 -5.91
C GLU A 184 -6.69 5.67 -6.67
N VAL A 185 -5.87 6.68 -6.36
CA VAL A 185 -5.88 8.01 -6.99
C VAL A 185 -4.47 8.46 -7.36
N LYS A 186 -4.33 9.19 -8.48
CA LYS A 186 -3.02 9.73 -8.90
C LYS A 186 -2.55 10.83 -7.93
N LYS A 187 -1.29 10.76 -7.50
CA LYS A 187 -0.63 11.77 -6.64
C LYS A 187 -0.72 13.19 -7.20
N ALA A 188 -0.69 13.33 -8.52
CA ALA A 188 -0.78 14.64 -9.18
C ALA A 188 -2.14 15.34 -8.98
N ILE A 189 -3.19 14.61 -8.61
CA ILE A 189 -4.57 15.15 -8.53
C ILE A 189 -4.98 15.41 -7.08
N ILE A 190 -4.48 14.63 -6.12
CA ILE A 190 -4.86 14.74 -4.70
C ILE A 190 -4.47 16.08 -4.06
N THR A 191 -3.56 16.85 -4.69
CA THR A 191 -3.22 18.22 -4.25
C THR A 191 -4.31 19.24 -4.57
N SER A 192 -5.22 18.93 -5.51
CA SER A 192 -6.23 19.86 -6.01
C SER A 192 -7.65 19.35 -5.85
N VAL A 193 -7.84 18.02 -5.77
CA VAL A 193 -9.15 17.39 -5.65
C VAL A 193 -9.12 16.42 -4.47
N VAL A 194 -10.05 16.63 -3.54
CA VAL A 194 -10.31 15.70 -2.45
C VAL A 194 -11.33 14.67 -2.92
N PHE A 195 -11.06 13.39 -2.73
CA PHE A 195 -12.02 12.33 -3.06
C PHE A 195 -12.70 11.83 -1.79
N GLY A 196 -14.00 11.61 -1.88
CA GLY A 196 -14.81 10.99 -0.83
C GLY A 196 -15.45 9.70 -1.34
N LEU A 197 -15.68 8.77 -0.42
CA LEU A 197 -16.44 7.56 -0.69
C LEU A 197 -17.87 7.75 -0.20
N PHE A 198 -18.83 7.51 -1.09
CA PHE A 198 -20.26 7.66 -0.84
C PHE A 198 -20.96 6.34 -1.01
N PHE A 199 -21.86 6.01 -0.10
CA PHE A 199 -22.55 4.73 -0.13
C PHE A 199 -24.04 4.87 0.13
N ARG A 200 -24.79 3.88 -0.37
CA ARG A 200 -26.21 3.69 -0.09
C ARG A 200 -26.42 2.25 0.36
N ALA A 201 -27.04 2.08 1.52
CA ALA A 201 -27.35 0.76 2.05
C ALA A 201 -28.48 0.05 1.27
N THR A 202 -29.38 0.82 0.65
CA THR A 202 -30.41 0.30 -0.27
C THR A 202 -30.67 1.30 -1.40
N ARG A 203 -31.40 0.92 -2.45
CA ARG A 203 -31.76 1.86 -3.53
C ARG A 203 -32.60 3.05 -3.05
N ALA A 204 -33.34 2.89 -1.96
CA ALA A 204 -34.23 3.91 -1.41
C ALA A 204 -33.60 4.73 -0.27
N SER A 205 -32.43 4.35 0.23
CA SER A 205 -31.77 5.10 1.30
C SER A 205 -31.13 6.37 0.77
N ALA A 206 -31.01 7.38 1.64
CA ALA A 206 -30.16 8.52 1.39
C ALA A 206 -28.71 8.06 1.15
N GLU A 207 -27.96 8.87 0.42
CA GLU A 207 -26.53 8.65 0.20
C GLU A 207 -25.75 9.26 1.34
N GLU A 208 -24.87 8.46 1.94
CA GLU A 208 -24.04 8.85 3.07
C GLU A 208 -22.57 8.93 2.64
N GLU A 209 -21.81 9.81 3.30
CA GLU A 209 -20.36 9.95 3.10
C GLU A 209 -19.62 9.14 4.17
N CYS A 210 -18.70 8.29 3.72
CA CYS A 210 -17.85 7.52 4.61
C CYS A 210 -16.72 8.40 5.18
N SER A 211 -16.56 8.41 6.49
CA SER A 211 -15.48 9.14 7.17
C SER A 211 -15.00 8.40 8.43
N PRO A 212 -13.70 8.47 8.79
CA PRO A 212 -12.62 9.16 8.08
C PRO A 212 -12.05 8.35 6.90
N VAL A 213 -11.52 9.05 5.90
CA VAL A 213 -10.75 8.44 4.82
C VAL A 213 -9.29 8.33 5.24
N HIS A 214 -8.74 7.11 5.24
CA HIS A 214 -7.35 6.83 5.51
C HIS A 214 -6.54 6.81 4.23
N GLU A 215 -5.35 7.40 4.28
CA GLU A 215 -4.46 7.51 3.15
C GLU A 215 -3.15 6.76 3.40
N LYS A 216 -2.72 5.96 2.42
CA LYS A 216 -1.45 5.26 2.42
C LYS A 216 -0.66 5.60 1.16
N ALA A 217 0.35 6.44 1.32
CA ALA A 217 1.31 6.73 0.26
C ALA A 217 2.41 5.67 0.23
N LEU A 218 2.64 5.10 -0.96
CA LEU A 218 3.78 4.21 -1.20
C LEU A 218 4.89 4.99 -1.93
N THR A 219 6.14 4.74 -1.56
CA THR A 219 7.33 5.38 -2.15
C THR A 219 7.53 4.92 -3.60
N HIS A 220 7.92 5.84 -4.49
CA HIS A 220 8.15 5.59 -5.93
C HIS A 220 6.92 5.23 -6.78
N ILE A 221 5.70 5.35 -6.24
CA ILE A 221 4.46 5.08 -6.99
C ILE A 221 3.76 6.40 -7.34
N PRO A 222 3.24 6.58 -8.57
CA PRO A 222 2.47 7.77 -8.94
C PRO A 222 1.04 7.79 -8.38
N TYR A 223 0.66 6.80 -7.56
CA TYR A 223 -0.67 6.64 -6.96
C TYR A 223 -0.61 6.63 -5.44
N VAL A 224 -1.75 6.92 -4.84
CA VAL A 224 -2.01 6.82 -3.41
C VAL A 224 -3.24 5.96 -3.19
N VAL A 225 -3.13 5.03 -2.24
CA VAL A 225 -4.25 4.19 -1.83
C VAL A 225 -5.02 4.92 -0.74
N GLN A 226 -6.31 5.13 -0.96
CA GLN A 226 -7.24 5.66 0.02
C GLN A 226 -8.22 4.57 0.44
N SER A 227 -8.66 4.59 1.69
CA SER A 227 -9.57 3.58 2.24
C SER A 227 -10.52 4.17 3.26
N CYS A 228 -11.71 3.58 3.38
CA CYS A 228 -12.71 3.98 4.37
C CYS A 228 -13.53 2.76 4.81
N GLU A 229 -13.99 2.79 6.06
CA GLU A 229 -14.71 1.69 6.68
C GLU A 229 -16.17 2.09 6.93
N ILE A 230 -17.09 1.38 6.28
CA ILE A 230 -18.53 1.62 6.42
C ILE A 230 -19.07 0.69 7.52
N PRO A 231 -19.76 1.23 8.55
CA PRO A 231 -20.46 0.43 9.52
C PRO A 231 -21.71 -0.22 8.88
N VAL A 232 -21.82 -1.53 9.03
CA VAL A 232 -22.93 -2.37 8.54
C VAL A 232 -23.76 -2.79 9.75
N GLY A 233 -24.99 -2.29 9.83
CA GLY A 233 -25.86 -2.53 10.99
C GLY A 233 -26.50 -3.91 11.01
N ASN A 234 -27.28 -4.25 9.97
CA ASN A 234 -28.08 -5.49 9.96
C ASN A 234 -27.91 -6.22 8.62
N SER A 235 -26.95 -7.14 8.58
CA SER A 235 -26.59 -7.93 7.39
C SER A 235 -27.76 -8.74 6.81
N SER A 236 -28.77 -9.06 7.63
CA SER A 236 -29.94 -9.87 7.26
C SER A 236 -30.91 -9.15 6.30
N SER A 237 -30.97 -7.82 6.30
CA SER A 237 -31.87 -7.04 5.42
C SER A 237 -31.12 -6.23 4.36
N GLN A 238 -29.80 -6.17 4.42
CA GLN A 238 -28.94 -5.31 3.60
C GLN A 238 -27.93 -6.16 2.83
N SER A 239 -28.40 -6.88 1.80
CA SER A 239 -27.54 -7.75 0.98
C SER A 239 -26.73 -7.01 -0.07
N GLN A 240 -27.08 -5.75 -0.39
CA GLN A 240 -26.44 -4.99 -1.46
C GLN A 240 -26.22 -3.52 -1.08
N TYR A 241 -24.95 -3.15 -0.93
CA TYR A 241 -24.52 -1.76 -0.83
C TYR A 241 -24.14 -1.23 -2.21
N HIS A 242 -24.55 0.00 -2.51
CA HIS A 242 -24.05 0.74 -3.67
C HIS A 242 -22.98 1.71 -3.19
N VAL A 243 -21.75 1.55 -3.67
CA VAL A 243 -20.60 2.37 -3.28
C VAL A 243 -20.06 3.11 -4.50
N SER A 244 -19.76 4.39 -4.34
CA SER A 244 -19.15 5.21 -5.39
C SER A 244 -18.08 6.12 -4.80
N VAL A 245 -17.00 6.34 -5.56
CA VAL A 245 -15.93 7.29 -5.20
C VAL A 245 -16.02 8.46 -6.16
N ARG A 246 -16.07 9.68 -5.62
CA ARG A 246 -16.16 10.91 -6.41
C ARG A 246 -15.44 12.07 -5.74
N ALA A 247 -15.15 13.10 -6.53
CA ALA A 247 -14.61 14.34 -6.01
C ALA A 247 -15.59 14.95 -5.01
N LYS A 248 -15.09 15.30 -3.83
CA LYS A 248 -15.84 16.00 -2.81
C LYS A 248 -15.97 17.47 -3.21
N MET A 249 -17.18 18.00 -3.07
CA MET A 249 -17.42 19.43 -3.23
C MET A 249 -16.99 20.12 -1.95
N GLU A 250 -15.80 20.73 -1.98
CA GLU A 250 -15.32 21.55 -0.87
C GLU A 250 -15.84 22.98 -1.06
N GLU A 251 -16.73 23.40 -0.17
CA GLU A 251 -17.31 24.74 -0.17
C GLU A 251 -16.71 25.57 0.96
N LYS A 252 -16.26 26.78 0.61
CA LYS A 252 -15.85 27.78 1.59
C LYS A 252 -16.89 28.88 1.64
N VAL A 253 -17.64 28.94 2.73
CA VAL A 253 -18.58 30.05 2.98
C VAL A 253 -17.76 31.31 3.28
N ILE A 254 -17.85 32.29 2.38
CA ILE A 254 -17.23 33.61 2.55
C ILE A 254 -18.31 34.61 2.92
N GLU A 255 -18.34 34.97 4.20
CA GLU A 255 -19.21 36.04 4.68
C GLU A 255 -18.65 37.40 4.23
N ALA A 256 -19.30 38.02 3.25
CA ALA A 256 -18.83 39.27 2.64
C ALA A 256 -18.58 40.38 3.68
N TYR A 257 -19.44 40.49 4.69
CA TYR A 257 -19.33 41.51 5.75
C TYR A 257 -18.09 41.34 6.66
N LYS A 258 -17.51 40.14 6.71
CA LYS A 258 -16.26 39.86 7.44
C LYS A 258 -15.00 40.03 6.58
N ASN A 259 -15.15 40.14 5.26
CA ASN A 259 -14.05 40.14 4.30
C ASN A 259 -13.99 41.44 3.47
N ILE A 260 -14.40 42.57 4.07
CA ILE A 260 -14.39 43.88 3.41
C ILE A 260 -12.95 44.44 3.41
N LYS A 261 -12.37 44.61 2.22
CA LYS A 261 -11.13 45.36 2.04
C LYS A 261 -11.45 46.80 1.63
N VAL A 262 -11.41 47.72 2.61
CA VAL A 262 -11.65 49.14 2.38
C VAL A 262 -10.47 49.74 1.60
N LEU A 263 -10.76 50.58 0.60
CA LEU A 263 -9.74 51.35 -0.11
C LEU A 263 -9.10 52.40 0.82
N PRO A 264 -7.82 52.76 0.61
CA PRO A 264 -7.18 53.79 1.42
C PRO A 264 -7.92 55.15 1.30
N PRO A 265 -7.95 55.96 2.38
CA PRO A 265 -8.55 57.30 2.33
C PRO A 265 -7.89 58.17 1.26
N ALA A 266 -8.69 58.91 0.50
CA ALA A 266 -8.19 59.78 -0.56
C ALA A 266 -7.85 61.18 -0.02
N ASN A 267 -6.95 61.88 -0.71
CA ASN A 267 -6.61 63.28 -0.48
C ASN A 267 -6.28 63.61 0.99
N VAL A 268 -5.35 62.85 1.57
CA VAL A 268 -4.83 63.16 2.91
C VAL A 268 -4.04 64.47 2.82
N SER A 269 -4.52 65.51 3.48
CA SER A 269 -3.90 66.84 3.49
C SER A 269 -3.78 67.39 4.92
N VAL A 270 -2.80 68.25 5.13
CA VAL A 270 -2.56 68.94 6.40
C VAL A 270 -2.78 70.43 6.18
N THR A 271 -3.61 71.05 7.01
CA THR A 271 -3.84 72.50 7.04
C THR A 271 -3.45 73.05 8.40
N VAL A 272 -2.98 74.29 8.46
CA VAL A 272 -2.70 75.00 9.70
C VAL A 272 -3.88 75.94 9.99
N THR A 273 -4.47 75.80 11.16
CA THR A 273 -5.59 76.65 11.62
C THR A 273 -5.09 78.01 12.08
N GLU A 274 -5.97 79.01 12.14
CA GLU A 274 -5.64 80.37 12.63
C GLU A 274 -5.10 80.37 14.07
N SER A 275 -5.46 79.35 14.86
CA SER A 275 -4.96 79.08 16.21
C SER A 275 -3.61 78.36 16.26
N HIS A 276 -2.89 78.24 15.13
CA HIS A 276 -1.60 77.54 15.01
C HIS A 276 -1.66 76.02 15.30
N GLU A 277 -2.83 75.39 15.21
CA GLU A 277 -2.96 73.94 15.32
C GLU A 277 -2.92 73.26 13.93
N TYR A 278 -2.34 72.06 13.87
CA TYR A 278 -2.34 71.23 12.65
C TYR A 278 -3.64 70.43 12.55
N GLU A 279 -4.34 70.56 11.43
CA GLU A 279 -5.54 69.79 11.12
C GLU A 279 -5.25 68.82 9.96
N LEU A 280 -5.51 67.53 10.19
CA LEU A 280 -5.37 66.50 9.16
C LEU A 280 -6.75 66.20 8.57
N ARG A 281 -6.89 66.30 7.25
CA ARG A 281 -8.13 66.06 6.52
C ARG A 281 -7.94 64.91 5.53
N TRP A 282 -8.99 64.11 5.34
CA TRP A 282 -9.03 63.05 4.32
C TRP A 282 -10.46 62.84 3.84
N ILE A 283 -10.60 62.27 2.65
CA ILE A 283 -11.87 61.90 2.06
C ILE A 283 -12.12 60.42 2.36
N LYS A 284 -13.21 60.15 3.09
CA LYS A 284 -13.66 58.78 3.35
C LYS A 284 -14.10 58.09 2.07
N HIS A 285 -13.93 56.77 2.00
CA HIS A 285 -14.50 55.99 0.92
C HIS A 285 -16.03 55.95 1.04
N THR A 286 -16.76 56.17 -0.05
CA THR A 286 -18.23 56.14 -0.02
C THR A 286 -18.71 54.73 -0.30
N PHE A 287 -19.22 54.07 0.74
CA PHE A 287 -19.95 52.82 0.55
C PHE A 287 -21.38 53.10 0.07
N GLN A 288 -21.92 52.19 -0.75
CA GLN A 288 -23.34 52.21 -1.13
C GLN A 288 -24.27 52.07 0.09
N TYR A 289 -23.80 51.38 1.13
CA TYR A 289 -24.55 51.14 2.36
C TYR A 289 -24.07 52.06 3.48
N GLY A 290 -24.93 53.00 3.89
CA GLY A 290 -24.61 54.02 4.89
C GLY A 290 -24.40 53.51 6.32
N PHE A 291 -24.77 52.25 6.61
CA PHE A 291 -24.59 51.64 7.93
C PHE A 291 -23.16 51.11 8.16
N ILE A 292 -22.32 51.04 7.13
CA ILE A 292 -20.94 50.60 7.24
C ILE A 292 -20.10 51.73 7.84
N LYS A 293 -19.83 51.62 9.15
CA LYS A 293 -19.01 52.60 9.89
C LYS A 293 -17.53 52.38 9.58
N GLN A 294 -16.83 53.47 9.25
CA GLN A 294 -15.39 53.46 9.02
C GLN A 294 -14.65 53.94 10.27
N ARG A 295 -13.53 53.31 10.59
CA ARG A 295 -12.63 53.74 11.65
C ARG A 295 -11.27 54.02 11.04
N TYR A 296 -10.66 55.12 11.42
CA TYR A 296 -9.38 55.54 10.88
C TYR A 296 -8.29 55.40 11.94
N GLN A 297 -7.12 54.96 11.48
CA GLN A 297 -5.88 54.99 12.22
C GLN A 297 -4.99 56.03 11.52
N VAL A 298 -4.54 57.01 12.30
CA VAL A 298 -3.67 58.08 11.82
C VAL A 298 -2.30 57.87 12.44
N GLU A 299 -1.26 57.88 11.60
CA GLU A 299 0.13 57.78 12.01
C GLU A 299 0.89 58.99 11.47
N TYR A 300 1.68 59.63 12.33
CA TYR A 300 2.53 60.77 11.97
C TYR A 300 3.86 60.66 12.71
N TRP A 301 4.91 61.23 12.13
CA TRP A 301 6.25 61.24 12.72
C TRP A 301 7.01 62.48 12.27
N LYS A 302 7.98 62.89 13.09
CA LYS A 302 8.90 63.97 12.71
C LYS A 302 9.95 63.40 11.76
N LYS A 303 10.14 64.07 10.62
CA LYS A 303 11.17 63.68 9.64
C LYS A 303 12.54 63.69 10.34
N ASN A 304 13.25 62.56 10.27
CA ASN A 304 14.57 62.29 10.88
C ASN A 304 14.61 61.98 12.40
N GLN A 305 13.48 61.64 13.06
CA GLN A 305 13.49 61.04 14.39
C GLN A 305 12.64 59.75 14.38
N TYR A 306 13.27 58.58 14.55
CA TYR A 306 12.62 57.26 14.57
C TYR A 306 12.01 56.92 15.94
N GLU A 307 11.32 57.85 16.57
CA GLU A 307 10.53 57.54 17.77
C GLU A 307 9.03 57.61 17.44
N LYS A 308 8.39 56.43 17.46
CA LYS A 308 6.96 56.24 17.21
C LYS A 308 6.15 56.91 18.31
N VAL A 309 5.43 57.97 17.99
CA VAL A 309 4.34 58.48 18.82
C VAL A 309 3.03 58.01 18.20
N SER A 310 2.41 56.99 18.79
CA SER A 310 1.13 56.45 18.32
C SER A 310 0.10 56.57 19.43
N LEU A 311 -1.08 57.13 19.10
CA LEU A 311 -2.43 56.78 19.58
C LEU A 311 -3.36 58.01 19.66
N ARG A 312 -4.09 58.28 18.58
CA ARG A 312 -5.48 58.78 18.68
C ARG A 312 -6.36 57.99 17.71
N LYS A 313 -7.30 57.20 18.24
CA LYS A 313 -8.33 56.53 17.45
C LYS A 313 -9.45 57.53 17.16
N CYS A 314 -9.41 58.16 16.01
CA CYS A 314 -10.50 59.03 15.56
C CYS A 314 -11.70 58.17 15.12
N ARG A 315 -12.84 58.34 15.80
CA ARG A 315 -14.13 57.81 15.34
C ARG A 315 -14.84 58.93 14.57
N SER A 316 -15.38 58.60 13.39
CA SER A 316 -16.48 59.37 12.80
C SER A 316 -17.80 58.90 13.38
#